data_AF-A0A9E2X9P8-F1
#
_entry.id   AF-A0A9E2X9P8-F1
#
_cell.length_a   1.000
_cell.length_b   1.000
_cell.length_c   1.000
_cell.angle_alpha   90.00
_cell.angle_beta   90.00
_cell.angle_gamma   90.00
#
_symmetry.space_group_name_H-M   'P 1'
#
loop_
_entity.id
_entity.type
_entity.pdbx_description
1 polymer ?
#
loop_
_entity_poly.entity_id
_entity_poly.type
_entity_poly.pdbx_seq_one_letter_code
_entity_poly.pdbx_strand_id
1 'polypeptide(L)'
;MNFSFAALAALLSSALPQAVYAQTPPYLQIPVPWQPGVGPQHQEHWDYDRERREHCEHLRHQEHEIRERLAYAPPYGEERGRLEYRLREVHYERERCADR
;
A
#
# COMPACT_ATOMS: atom_id res chain seq x y z
N MET A 1 42.24 28.34 11.23
CA MET A 1 41.44 27.10 11.32
C MET A 1 42.23 26.13 12.16
N ASN A 2 41.83 25.91 13.41
CA ASN A 2 42.60 25.10 14.35
C ASN A 2 41.78 23.85 14.67
N PHE A 3 42.27 22.69 14.21
CA PHE A 3 41.70 21.39 14.57
C PHE A 3 42.37 20.92 15.86
N SER A 4 41.58 20.62 16.88
CA SER A 4 42.04 19.93 18.08
C SER A 4 41.22 18.67 18.27
N PHE A 5 41.85 17.54 17.93
CA PHE A 5 41.39 16.21 18.28
C PHE A 5 41.71 15.96 19.76
N ALA A 6 40.68 15.75 20.58
CA ALA A 6 40.83 15.17 21.91
C ALA A 6 39.94 13.92 21.96
N ALA A 7 40.59 12.78 21.82
CA ALA A 7 40.00 11.48 22.00
C ALA A 7 39.97 11.11 23.49
N LEU A 8 39.04 10.20 23.79
CA LEU A 8 39.06 9.19 24.87
C LEU A 8 38.34 9.49 26.20
N ALA A 9 37.26 8.71 26.33
CA ALA A 9 37.01 7.74 27.41
C ALA A 9 36.39 8.24 28.72
N ALA A 10 35.18 7.76 28.99
CA ALA A 10 34.92 6.97 30.19
C ALA A 10 33.57 6.23 30.05
N LEU A 11 33.66 4.90 30.15
CA LEU A 11 32.55 3.97 30.30
C LEU A 11 31.93 4.08 31.71
N LEU A 12 30.71 3.55 31.82
CA LEU A 12 30.03 3.01 33.02
C LEU A 12 29.17 3.95 33.86
N SER A 13 27.85 3.85 33.64
CA SER A 13 26.88 3.81 34.73
C SER A 13 25.74 2.87 34.34
N SER A 14 25.81 1.65 34.87
CA SER A 14 24.75 0.65 34.89
C SER A 14 23.69 1.03 35.91
N ALA A 15 22.41 1.01 35.52
CA ALA A 15 21.29 0.50 36.30
C ALA A 15 19.98 0.96 35.66
N LEU A 16 19.17 0.00 35.20
CA LEU A 16 17.70 -0.09 35.27
C LEU A 16 17.26 -1.11 34.22
N PRO A 17 16.97 -2.38 34.59
CA PRO A 17 16.23 -3.24 33.67
C PRO A 17 14.79 -2.72 33.65
N GLN A 18 14.42 -1.99 32.60
CA GLN A 18 13.03 -1.67 32.37
C GLN A 18 12.29 -2.95 31.99
N ALA A 19 11.56 -3.45 32.98
CA ALA A 19 10.30 -4.15 32.92
C ALA A 19 9.75 -4.49 31.53
N VAL A 20 9.49 -5.80 31.37
CA VAL A 20 8.33 -6.39 30.69
C VAL A 20 8.19 -6.07 29.20
N TYR A 21 8.86 -6.88 28.39
CA TYR A 21 8.22 -7.36 27.17
C TYR A 21 7.72 -8.78 27.45
N ALA A 22 6.40 -8.95 27.36
CA ALA A 22 5.77 -10.25 27.35
C ALA A 22 6.49 -11.14 26.35
N GLN A 23 7.04 -12.26 26.83
CA GLN A 23 7.46 -13.36 25.97
C GLN A 23 6.22 -13.86 25.24
N THR A 24 6.08 -13.46 23.99
CA THR A 24 5.24 -14.16 23.04
C THR A 24 5.73 -15.61 22.97
N PRO A 25 4.83 -16.62 23.01
CA PRO A 25 5.27 -18.01 22.90
C PRO A 25 6.07 -18.16 21.61
N PRO A 26 7.19 -18.89 21.62
CA PRO A 26 7.91 -19.15 20.38
C PRO A 26 6.94 -19.90 19.49
N TYR A 27 6.62 -19.31 18.34
CA TYR A 27 5.89 -20.01 17.29
C TYR A 27 6.61 -21.32 17.07
N LEU A 28 5.96 -22.43 17.44
CA LEU A 28 6.40 -23.77 17.11
C LEU A 28 6.47 -23.82 15.59
N GLN A 29 7.66 -23.57 15.06
CA GLN A 29 7.95 -23.71 13.65
C GLN A 29 8.06 -25.21 13.39
N ILE A 30 6.91 -25.87 13.30
CA ILE A 30 6.81 -27.26 12.88
C ILE A 30 7.39 -27.27 11.45
N PRO A 31 8.50 -27.97 11.18
CA PRO A 31 8.96 -28.16 9.82
C PRO A 31 7.94 -29.06 9.15
N VAL A 32 6.97 -28.48 8.46
CA VAL A 32 6.07 -29.23 7.59
C VAL A 32 6.97 -29.78 6.47
N PRO A 33 7.05 -31.11 6.28
CA PRO A 33 7.77 -31.66 5.15
C PRO A 33 7.13 -31.07 3.88
N TRP A 34 7.89 -30.29 3.12
CA TRP A 34 7.47 -29.82 1.81
C TRP A 34 7.14 -31.05 0.97
N GLN A 35 5.84 -31.34 0.83
CA GLN A 35 5.36 -32.33 -0.12
C GLN A 35 5.59 -31.74 -1.52
N PRO A 36 6.43 -32.36 -2.37
CA PRO A 36 6.63 -31.87 -3.73
C PRO A 36 5.29 -31.95 -4.47
N GLY A 37 4.72 -30.78 -4.80
CA GLY A 37 3.44 -30.68 -5.52
C GLY A 37 2.35 -29.87 -4.82
N VAL A 38 2.54 -29.46 -3.56
CA VAL A 38 1.58 -28.61 -2.83
C VAL A 38 2.24 -27.29 -2.45
N GLY A 39 2.74 -26.57 -3.46
CA GLY A 39 3.12 -25.17 -3.29
C GLY A 39 1.88 -24.28 -3.11
N PRO A 40 2.03 -23.04 -2.62
CA PRO A 40 0.93 -22.13 -2.28
C PRO A 40 0.23 -21.56 -3.54
N GLN A 41 -0.21 -22.41 -4.46
CA GLN A 41 -0.88 -21.98 -5.69
C GLN A 41 -2.21 -21.26 -5.41
N HIS A 42 -2.87 -21.61 -4.30
CA HIS A 42 -4.17 -21.06 -3.97
C HIS A 42 -4.10 -19.65 -3.40
N GLN A 43 -3.00 -19.26 -2.76
CA GLN A 43 -2.88 -17.97 -2.07
C GLN A 43 -2.63 -16.83 -3.08
N GLU A 44 -1.77 -17.06 -4.07
CA GLU A 44 -1.46 -16.08 -5.12
C GLU A 44 -2.69 -15.68 -5.95
N HIS A 45 -3.62 -16.61 -6.21
CA HIS A 45 -4.83 -16.32 -6.97
C HIS A 45 -5.82 -15.44 -6.19
N TRP A 46 -6.00 -15.69 -4.89
CA TRP A 46 -6.88 -14.87 -4.05
C TRP A 46 -6.37 -13.44 -3.89
N ASP A 47 -5.05 -13.27 -3.79
CA ASP A 47 -4.42 -11.96 -3.68
C ASP A 47 -4.57 -11.18 -5.00
N TYR A 48 -4.35 -11.83 -6.15
CA TYR A 48 -4.58 -11.23 -7.47
C TYR A 48 -6.04 -10.77 -7.67
N ASP A 49 -7.01 -11.62 -7.34
CA ASP A 49 -8.43 -11.29 -7.49
C ASP A 49 -8.87 -10.16 -6.55
N ARG A 50 -8.28 -10.10 -5.35
CA ARG A 50 -8.51 -9.00 -4.40
C ARG A 50 -7.95 -7.69 -4.94
N GLU A 51 -6.68 -7.66 -5.34
CA GLU A 51 -6.05 -6.46 -5.90
C GLU A 51 -6.81 -5.96 -7.13
N ARG A 52 -7.23 -6.88 -7.99
CA ARG A 52 -8.07 -6.55 -9.15
C ARG A 52 -9.39 -5.92 -8.72
N ARG A 53 -10.09 -6.50 -7.74
CA ARG A 53 -11.36 -5.96 -7.23
C ARG A 53 -11.17 -4.56 -6.66
N GLU A 54 -10.16 -4.37 -5.82
CA GLU A 54 -9.83 -3.08 -5.21
C GLU A 54 -9.53 -2.02 -6.28
N HIS A 55 -8.76 -2.39 -7.32
CA HIS A 55 -8.49 -1.52 -8.45
C HIS A 55 -9.78 -1.10 -9.20
N CYS A 56 -10.67 -2.05 -9.49
CA CYS A 56 -11.92 -1.75 -10.18
C CYS A 56 -12.86 -0.87 -9.33
N GLU A 57 -12.91 -1.08 -8.01
CA GLU A 57 -13.65 -0.20 -7.09
C GLU A 57 -13.04 1.21 -7.03
N HIS A 58 -11.71 1.30 -7.01
CA HIS A 58 -11.00 2.58 -7.06
C HIS A 58 -11.35 3.38 -8.32
N LEU A 59 -11.39 2.73 -9.49
CA LEU A 59 -11.78 3.37 -10.74
C LEU A 59 -13.23 3.89 -10.71
N ARG A 60 -14.16 3.10 -10.14
CA ARG A 60 -15.57 3.54 -9.95
C ARG A 60 -15.65 4.78 -9.08
N HIS A 61 -14.91 4.78 -7.98
CA HIS A 61 -14.86 5.92 -7.07
C HIS A 61 -14.25 7.15 -7.73
N GLN A 62 -13.11 7.00 -8.42
CA GLN A 62 -12.44 8.08 -9.11
C GLN A 62 -13.32 8.70 -10.21
N GLU A 63 -14.05 7.88 -10.97
CA GLU A 63 -14.99 8.38 -11.97
C GLU A 63 -16.11 9.21 -11.32
N HIS A 64 -16.62 8.75 -10.18
CA HIS A 64 -17.63 9.48 -9.44
C HIS A 64 -17.12 10.84 -8.95
N GLU A 65 -15.93 10.88 -8.35
CA GLU A 65 -15.32 12.14 -7.91
C GLU A 65 -15.12 13.13 -9.07
N ILE A 66 -14.67 12.64 -10.23
CA ILE A 66 -14.47 13.52 -11.40
C ILE A 66 -15.81 14.07 -11.89
N ARG A 67 -16.87 13.24 -11.94
CA ARG A 67 -18.22 13.68 -12.30
C ARG A 67 -18.76 14.71 -11.31
N GLU A 68 -18.53 14.51 -10.02
CA GLU A 68 -18.91 15.46 -8.97
C GLU A 68 -18.20 16.80 -9.18
N ARG A 69 -16.88 16.79 -9.38
CA ARG A 69 -16.12 18.01 -9.68
C ARG A 69 -16.63 18.70 -10.95
N LEU A 70 -16.97 17.94 -12.00
CA LEU A 70 -17.54 18.48 -13.23
C LEU A 70 -18.92 19.12 -13.06
N ALA A 71 -19.70 18.66 -12.08
CA ALA A 71 -21.00 19.26 -11.76
C ALA A 71 -20.86 20.68 -11.19
N TYR A 72 -19.74 20.94 -10.50
CA TYR A 72 -19.43 22.25 -9.90
C TYR A 72 -18.44 23.08 -10.73
N ALA A 73 -17.78 22.48 -11.73
CA ALA A 73 -16.83 23.18 -12.58
C ALA A 73 -17.54 24.17 -13.53
N PRO A 74 -17.00 25.39 -13.70
CA PRO A 74 -17.52 26.36 -14.68
C PRO A 74 -17.55 25.79 -16.10
N PRO A 75 -18.57 26.12 -16.92
CA PRO A 75 -18.79 25.50 -18.23
C PRO A 75 -17.68 25.77 -19.27
N TYR A 76 -16.92 26.85 -19.13
CA TYR A 76 -15.86 27.24 -20.08
C TYR A 76 -14.50 27.44 -19.40
N GLY A 77 -14.15 26.55 -18.47
CA GLY A 77 -12.85 26.56 -17.80
C GLY A 77 -11.89 25.52 -18.38
N GLU A 78 -10.58 25.85 -18.42
CA GLU A 78 -9.52 24.90 -18.77
C GLU A 78 -9.58 23.64 -17.87
N GLU A 79 -9.89 23.84 -16.59
CA GLU A 79 -10.06 22.77 -15.61
C GLU A 79 -11.16 21.78 -16.01
N ARG A 80 -12.28 22.27 -16.55
CA ARG A 80 -13.37 21.42 -17.02
C ARG A 80 -12.90 20.51 -18.15
N GLY A 81 -12.15 21.04 -19.12
CA GLY A 81 -11.58 20.25 -20.21
C GLY A 81 -10.63 19.15 -19.72
N ARG A 82 -9.78 19.46 -18.72
CA ARG A 82 -8.90 18.46 -18.08
C ARG A 82 -9.68 17.37 -17.36
N LEU A 83 -10.73 17.75 -16.64
CA LEU A 83 -11.59 16.80 -15.93
C LEU A 83 -12.39 15.93 -16.90
N GLU A 84 -12.94 16.48 -17.98
CA GLU A 84 -13.64 15.71 -19.02
C GLU A 84 -12.71 14.72 -19.73
N TYR A 85 -11.49 15.15 -20.05
CA TYR A 85 -10.47 14.27 -20.60
C TYR A 85 -10.14 13.13 -19.62
N ARG A 86 -9.89 13.45 -18.34
CA ARG A 86 -9.59 12.46 -17.31
C ARG A 86 -10.77 11.51 -17.06
N LEU A 87 -12.00 12.02 -17.10
CA LEU A 87 -13.20 11.22 -16.98
C LEU A 87 -13.26 10.14 -18.05
N ARG A 88 -12.90 10.50 -19.30
CA ARG A 88 -12.90 9.56 -20.43
C ARG A 88 -11.88 8.45 -20.24
N GLU A 89 -10.68 8.77 -19.75
CA GLU A 89 -9.64 7.77 -19.45
C GLU A 89 -10.12 6.78 -18.39
N VAL A 90 -10.57 7.29 -17.24
CA VAL A 90 -11.03 6.45 -16.11
C VAL A 90 -12.24 5.61 -16.50
N HIS A 91 -13.18 6.19 -17.24
CA HIS A 91 -14.35 5.46 -17.72
C HIS A 91 -13.95 4.26 -18.59
N TYR A 92 -13.01 4.45 -19.52
CA TYR A 92 -12.54 3.37 -20.39
C TYR A 92 -11.83 2.24 -19.62
N GLU A 93 -11.02 2.59 -18.61
CA GLU A 93 -10.39 1.61 -17.73
C GLU A 93 -11.42 0.85 -16.90
N ARG A 94 -12.44 1.54 -16.39
CA ARG A 94 -13.53 0.92 -15.63
C ARG A 94 -14.34 -0.06 -16.47
N GLU A 95 -14.68 0.29 -17.72
CA GLU A 95 -15.41 -0.62 -18.61
C GLU A 95 -14.62 -1.92 -18.84
N ARG A 96 -13.30 -1.84 -19.04
CA ARG A 96 -12.42 -3.03 -19.15
C ARG A 96 -12.43 -3.90 -17.89
N CYS A 97 -12.68 -3.32 -16.73
CA CYS A 97 -12.83 -4.03 -15.47
C CYS A 97 -14.13 -4.84 -15.41
N ALA A 98 -15.20 -4.37 -16.06
CA ALA A 98 -16.52 -5.04 -16.10
C ALA A 98 -16.61 -6.13 -17.18
N ASP A 99 -15.86 -5.99 -18.28
CA ASP A 99 -15.87 -6.92 -19.42
C ASP A 99 -14.99 -8.18 -19.22
N ARG A 100 -14.31 -8.32 -18.07
CA ARG A 100 -13.41 -9.44 -17.74
C ARG A 100 -13.89 -10.23 -16.53
#